data_AF-A0A1Y2H3A3-F1
#
_entry.id   AF-A0A1Y2H3A3-F1
#
_cell.length_a   1.000
_cell.length_b   1.000
_cell.length_c   1.000
_cell.angle_alpha   90.00
_cell.angle_beta   90.00
_cell.angle_gamma   90.00
#
_symmetry.space_group_name_H-M   'P 1'
#
loop_
_entity.id
_entity.type
_entity.pdbx_description
1 polymer ?
#
loop_
_entity_poly.entity_id
_entity_poly.type
_entity_poly.pdbx_seq_one_letter_code
_entity_poly.pdbx_strand_id
1 'polypeptide(L)'
;MEINQEQLPSSSSILHPTSTSSSSSPSPSPSPASPKPERVFDARQRRINEIRLKFCIRDEFPITKNMIHPDGTLNQDYFRPPRGSKPVEVARKWTDKERELLIKGIEKYGIGHFREISEEFLPLWSGNDLRIKTMRLVGRQNLQLYKDWKGNEQDLAREFELNKAIGLKYGAWKAGTLVADDDGLVAKAIEEQWPGSNSGTGKTTAVIGISSEENSEVSTPLNDEDVDME
;
A
#
# COMPACT_ATOMS: atom_id res chain seq x y z
N MET A 1 11.22 57.87 23.35
CA MET A 1 11.78 57.58 22.02
C MET A 1 11.42 56.13 21.70
N GLU A 2 10.65 55.76 20.71
CA GLU A 2 9.64 56.38 19.85
C GLU A 2 8.99 55.15 19.20
N ILE A 3 7.67 55.10 19.18
CA ILE A 3 6.86 53.96 18.74
C ILE A 3 6.68 54.12 17.24
N ASN A 4 7.01 53.11 16.43
CA ASN A 4 6.62 53.07 15.02
C ASN A 4 5.54 52.00 14.79
N GLN A 5 4.29 52.48 14.72
CA GLN A 5 3.15 51.83 14.08
C GLN A 5 2.99 52.42 12.67
N GLU A 6 3.06 51.60 11.63
CA GLU A 6 2.57 51.93 10.28
C GLU A 6 1.32 51.07 10.03
N GLN A 7 0.12 51.65 10.09
CA GLN A 7 -0.63 52.32 9.01
C GLN A 7 -1.28 51.33 8.02
N LEU A 8 -2.56 51.06 8.27
CA LEU A 8 -3.55 50.52 7.33
C LEU A 8 -4.14 51.67 6.49
N PRO A 9 -4.46 51.46 5.21
CA PRO A 9 -5.36 52.35 4.50
C PRO A 9 -6.83 51.90 4.57
N SER A 10 -7.67 52.90 4.85
CA SER A 10 -9.12 52.88 4.98
C SER A 10 -9.85 53.07 3.65
N SER A 11 -11.09 52.61 3.64
CA SER A 11 -12.26 53.17 2.93
C SER A 11 -12.38 53.00 1.41
N SER A 12 -13.46 52.32 1.01
CA SER A 12 -14.45 52.89 0.08
C SER A 12 -15.80 52.19 0.20
N SER A 13 -16.75 52.91 0.79
CA SER A 13 -18.18 52.64 0.80
C SER A 13 -18.78 53.05 -0.55
N ILE A 14 -19.62 52.21 -1.15
CA ILE A 14 -20.54 52.64 -2.22
C ILE A 14 -21.95 52.12 -1.91
N LEU A 15 -22.88 53.07 -1.98
CA LEU A 15 -24.28 53.03 -1.60
C LEU A 15 -25.16 52.24 -2.60
N HIS A 16 -26.26 51.73 -2.08
CA HIS A 16 -27.44 51.23 -2.82
C HIS A 16 -28.09 52.33 -3.67
N PRO A 17 -28.89 51.93 -4.68
CA PRO A 17 -30.29 52.33 -4.63
C PRO A 17 -31.29 51.19 -4.90
N THR A 18 -32.40 51.29 -4.19
CA THR A 18 -33.67 50.59 -4.40
C THR A 18 -34.35 51.08 -5.68
N SER A 19 -35.07 50.20 -6.38
CA SER A 19 -36.20 50.58 -7.25
C SER A 19 -37.15 49.40 -7.46
N THR A 20 -38.28 49.51 -6.78
CA THR A 20 -39.52 48.78 -6.94
C THR A 20 -40.12 49.10 -8.31
N SER A 21 -40.50 48.09 -9.10
CA SER A 21 -41.52 48.26 -10.14
C SER A 21 -42.34 46.98 -10.30
N SER A 22 -43.59 47.12 -9.90
CA SER A 22 -44.72 46.23 -10.12
C SER A 22 -45.20 46.36 -11.57
N SER A 23 -45.24 45.25 -12.32
CA SER A 23 -46.06 45.15 -13.53
C SER A 23 -46.83 43.84 -13.54
N SER A 24 -48.14 43.98 -13.35
CA SER A 24 -49.18 42.98 -13.52
C SER A 24 -49.34 42.64 -15.00
N SER A 25 -49.28 41.36 -15.37
CA SER A 25 -49.79 40.83 -16.64
C SER A 25 -50.11 39.34 -16.50
N PRO A 26 -51.10 38.85 -17.28
CA PRO A 26 -52.01 37.78 -16.85
C PRO A 26 -51.45 36.36 -17.06
N SER A 27 -51.98 35.45 -16.25
CA SER A 27 -51.71 34.02 -16.22
C SER A 27 -51.79 33.35 -17.61
N PRO A 28 -50.75 32.59 -18.02
CA PRO A 28 -50.91 31.58 -19.05
C PRO A 28 -51.55 30.33 -18.44
N SER A 29 -52.66 29.90 -19.03
CA SER A 29 -53.33 28.63 -18.76
C SER A 29 -52.31 27.46 -18.77
N PRO A 30 -52.41 26.48 -17.86
CA PRO A 30 -51.51 25.34 -17.83
C PRO A 30 -51.77 24.46 -19.07
N SER A 31 -50.94 24.63 -20.09
CA SER A 31 -50.84 23.64 -21.17
C SER A 31 -50.41 22.30 -20.56
N PRO A 32 -51.00 21.17 -20.99
CA PRO A 32 -50.70 19.86 -20.45
C PRO A 32 -49.20 19.59 -20.62
N ALA A 33 -48.51 19.44 -19.48
CA ALA A 33 -47.09 19.19 -19.44
C ALA A 33 -46.77 17.93 -20.27
N SER A 34 -46.09 18.13 -21.40
CA SER A 34 -45.47 17.06 -22.16
C SER A 34 -44.62 16.21 -21.21
N PRO A 35 -44.73 14.86 -21.24
CA PRO A 35 -43.96 14.01 -20.35
C PRO A 35 -42.47 14.27 -20.59
N LYS A 36 -41.78 14.69 -19.52
CA LYS A 36 -40.33 14.88 -19.54
C LYS A 36 -39.68 13.55 -19.92
N PRO A 37 -38.65 13.53 -20.78
CA PRO A 37 -37.97 12.30 -21.16
C PRO A 37 -37.39 11.63 -19.92
N GLU A 38 -37.89 10.41 -19.64
CA GLU A 38 -37.48 9.54 -18.54
C GLU A 38 -35.96 9.32 -18.62
N ARG A 39 -35.23 9.71 -17.57
CA ARG A 39 -33.77 9.73 -17.62
C ARG A 39 -33.27 8.28 -17.56
N VAL A 40 -32.37 7.90 -18.47
CA VAL A 40 -31.72 6.56 -18.55
C VAL A 40 -31.12 6.08 -17.21
N PHE A 41 -30.87 7.00 -16.26
CA PHE A 41 -30.49 6.71 -14.88
C PHE A 41 -31.52 5.86 -14.11
N ASP A 42 -32.80 5.93 -14.47
CA ASP A 42 -33.88 5.32 -13.71
C ASP A 42 -33.91 3.80 -13.85
N ALA A 43 -33.52 3.24 -14.99
CA ALA A 43 -33.52 1.78 -15.20
C ALA A 43 -32.38 1.08 -14.44
N ARG A 44 -31.16 1.66 -14.49
CA ARG A 44 -30.02 1.16 -13.73
C ARG A 44 -30.25 1.28 -12.22
N GLN A 45 -30.78 2.42 -11.78
CA GLN A 45 -31.05 2.63 -10.35
C GLN A 45 -32.15 1.71 -9.83
N ARG A 46 -33.22 1.49 -10.61
CA ARG A 46 -34.24 0.48 -10.30
C ARG A 46 -33.62 -0.92 -10.14
N ARG A 47 -32.80 -1.36 -11.09
CA ARG A 47 -32.11 -2.66 -11.00
C ARG A 47 -31.20 -2.76 -9.77
N ILE A 48 -30.48 -1.68 -9.42
CA ILE A 48 -29.66 -1.64 -8.20
C ILE A 48 -30.53 -1.78 -6.94
N ASN A 49 -31.65 -1.07 -6.89
CA ASN A 49 -32.58 -1.12 -5.76
C ASN A 49 -33.21 -2.52 -5.63
N GLU A 50 -33.61 -3.15 -6.73
CA GLU A 50 -34.10 -4.53 -6.76
C GLU A 50 -33.05 -5.53 -6.26
N ILE A 51 -31.80 -5.40 -6.71
CA ILE A 51 -30.69 -6.24 -6.23
C ILE A 51 -30.49 -6.06 -4.71
N ARG A 52 -30.54 -4.83 -4.20
CA ARG A 52 -30.39 -4.56 -2.76
C ARG A 52 -31.51 -5.21 -1.95
N LEU A 53 -32.77 -5.02 -2.37
CA LEU A 53 -33.91 -5.64 -1.70
C LEU A 53 -33.79 -7.16 -1.67
N LYS A 54 -33.34 -7.77 -2.77
CA LYS A 54 -33.20 -9.23 -2.89
C LYS A 54 -32.04 -9.83 -2.09
N PHE A 55 -30.90 -9.14 -2.04
CA PHE A 55 -29.65 -9.74 -1.52
C PHE A 55 -29.16 -9.16 -0.19
N CYS A 56 -29.52 -7.90 0.13
CA CYS A 56 -29.08 -7.25 1.35
C CYS A 56 -30.04 -7.46 2.52
N ILE A 57 -31.34 -7.65 2.27
CA ILE A 57 -32.33 -7.94 3.32
C ILE A 57 -32.52 -9.46 3.40
N ARG A 58 -32.28 -10.03 4.59
CA ARG A 58 -32.45 -11.45 4.86
C ARG A 58 -33.35 -11.65 6.07
N ASP A 59 -34.34 -12.52 5.97
CA ASP A 59 -35.32 -12.72 7.04
C ASP A 59 -34.72 -13.35 8.28
N GLU A 60 -33.70 -14.20 8.10
CA GLU A 60 -32.92 -14.81 9.17
C GLU A 60 -32.03 -13.81 9.94
N PHE A 61 -31.77 -12.62 9.38
CA PHE A 61 -30.98 -11.57 10.03
C PHE A 61 -31.77 -10.25 10.13
N PRO A 62 -32.63 -10.08 11.15
CA PRO A 62 -33.49 -8.90 11.31
C PRO A 62 -32.73 -7.56 11.27
N ILE A 63 -31.47 -7.55 11.72
CA ILE A 63 -30.60 -6.36 11.70
C ILE A 63 -30.37 -5.81 10.28
N THR A 64 -30.45 -6.65 9.25
CA THR A 64 -30.26 -6.26 7.85
C THR A 64 -31.40 -5.43 7.28
N LYS A 65 -32.60 -5.51 7.89
CA LYS A 65 -33.77 -4.71 7.51
C LYS A 65 -33.55 -3.20 7.71
N ASN A 66 -32.60 -2.83 8.56
CA ASN A 66 -32.25 -1.43 8.82
C ASN A 66 -31.22 -0.86 7.82
N MET A 67 -30.63 -1.70 6.96
CA MET A 67 -29.57 -1.28 6.02
C MET A 67 -30.13 -0.66 4.74
N ILE A 68 -31.31 -1.11 4.30
CA ILE A 68 -31.96 -0.74 3.04
C ILE A 68 -33.39 -0.28 3.35
N HIS A 69 -33.81 0.85 2.81
CA HIS A 69 -35.18 1.32 2.93
C HIS A 69 -36.14 0.48 2.07
N PRO A 70 -37.45 0.49 2.33
CA PRO A 70 -38.43 -0.27 1.56
C PRO A 70 -38.46 0.05 0.05
N ASP A 71 -37.99 1.23 -0.36
CA ASP A 71 -37.85 1.65 -1.76
C ASP A 71 -36.56 1.15 -2.46
N GLY A 72 -35.75 0.37 -1.73
CA GLY A 72 -34.46 -0.17 -2.17
C GLY A 72 -33.30 0.82 -2.12
N THR A 73 -33.52 2.03 -1.58
CA THR A 73 -32.45 3.00 -1.32
C THR A 73 -31.62 2.62 -0.09
N LEU A 74 -30.36 3.05 -0.06
CA LEU A 74 -29.42 2.72 1.02
C LEU A 74 -29.69 3.63 2.24
N ASN A 75 -29.85 3.05 3.42
CA ASN A 75 -29.91 3.83 4.65
C ASN A 75 -28.51 4.35 5.02
N GLN A 76 -28.18 5.58 4.62
CA GLN A 76 -26.86 6.17 4.84
C GLN A 76 -26.52 6.31 6.33
N ASP A 77 -27.52 6.53 7.18
CA ASP A 77 -27.31 6.68 8.62
C ASP A 77 -26.91 5.36 9.29
N TYR A 78 -27.30 4.21 8.71
CA TYR A 78 -26.86 2.90 9.19
C TYR A 78 -25.34 2.70 9.05
N PHE A 79 -24.73 3.23 7.98
CA PHE A 79 -23.29 3.07 7.70
C PHE A 79 -22.44 4.19 8.28
N ARG A 80 -23.06 5.21 8.89
CA ARG A 80 -22.34 6.25 9.61
C ARG A 80 -21.91 5.71 10.98
N PRO A 81 -20.67 5.98 11.42
CA PRO A 81 -20.28 5.70 12.79
C PRO A 81 -21.29 6.33 13.78
N PRO A 82 -21.63 5.64 14.88
CA PRO A 82 -22.54 6.16 15.89
C PRO A 82 -22.13 7.56 16.33
N ARG A 83 -23.09 8.46 16.51
CA ARG A 83 -22.82 9.82 17.01
C ARG A 83 -22.11 9.70 18.36
N GLY A 84 -20.86 10.15 18.44
CA GLY A 84 -20.02 10.03 19.64
C GLY A 84 -19.03 8.87 19.65
N SER A 85 -18.97 8.04 18.60
CA SER A 85 -17.81 7.17 18.40
C SER A 85 -16.57 8.04 18.28
N LYS A 86 -15.50 7.70 19.02
CA LYS A 86 -14.22 8.39 18.89
C LYS A 86 -13.86 8.46 17.39
N PRO A 87 -13.40 9.61 16.88
CA PRO A 87 -12.90 9.69 15.52
C PRO A 87 -11.96 8.51 15.30
N VAL A 88 -12.17 7.75 14.23
CA VAL A 88 -11.19 6.77 13.76
C VAL A 88 -9.86 7.48 13.79
N GLU A 89 -8.92 6.97 14.59
CA GLU A 89 -7.61 7.60 14.79
C GLU A 89 -7.09 8.04 13.44
N VAL A 90 -6.76 9.34 13.31
CA VAL A 90 -6.35 9.94 12.04
C VAL A 90 -5.27 9.06 11.43
N ALA A 91 -5.61 8.38 10.33
CA ALA A 91 -4.73 7.38 9.73
C ALA A 91 -3.35 8.01 9.55
N ARG A 92 -2.33 7.42 10.19
CA ARG A 92 -0.98 7.99 10.17
C ARG A 92 -0.52 8.12 8.72
N LYS A 93 -0.04 9.31 8.36
CA LYS A 93 0.50 9.57 7.04
C LYS A 93 1.96 9.10 6.99
N TRP A 94 2.30 8.39 5.93
CA TRP A 94 3.68 8.00 5.63
C TRP A 94 4.43 9.20 5.06
N THR A 95 5.55 9.57 5.69
CA THR A 95 6.35 10.77 5.39
C THR A 95 7.75 10.42 4.89
N ASP A 96 8.44 11.41 4.31
CA ASP A 96 9.81 11.21 3.81
C ASP A 96 10.79 10.86 4.95
N LYS A 97 10.59 11.43 6.15
CA LYS A 97 11.37 11.07 7.35
C LYS A 97 11.23 9.58 7.69
N GLU A 98 10.01 9.04 7.62
CA GLU A 98 9.79 7.61 7.88
C GLU A 98 10.37 6.73 6.77
N ARG A 99 10.34 7.22 5.52
CA ARG A 99 11.04 6.56 4.39
C ARG A 99 12.54 6.48 4.62
N GLU A 100 13.19 7.57 5.02
CA GLU A 100 14.63 7.60 5.32
C GLU A 100 14.99 6.65 6.48
N LEU A 101 14.16 6.63 7.53
CA LEU A 101 14.35 5.72 8.67
C LEU A 101 14.21 4.25 8.27
N LEU A 102 13.27 3.93 7.37
CA LEU A 102 13.14 2.58 6.82
C LEU A 102 14.37 2.19 6.01
N ILE A 103 14.91 3.09 5.18
CA ILE A 103 16.15 2.84 4.41
C ILE A 103 17.30 2.55 5.37
N LYS A 104 17.49 3.37 6.40
CA LYS A 104 18.52 3.14 7.44
C LYS A 104 18.36 1.80 8.15
N GLY A 105 17.12 1.42 8.46
CA GLY A 105 16.80 0.13 9.04
C GLY A 105 17.16 -1.04 8.12
N ILE A 106 16.86 -0.94 6.83
CA ILE A 106 17.21 -1.94 5.81
C ILE A 106 18.73 -2.04 5.65
N GLU A 107 19.44 -0.91 5.62
CA GLU A 107 20.90 -0.88 5.53
C GLU A 107 21.55 -1.55 6.76
N LYS A 108 21.01 -1.32 7.97
CA LYS A 108 21.52 -1.90 9.21
C LYS A 108 21.19 -3.39 9.36
N TYR A 109 19.92 -3.74 9.24
CA TYR A 109 19.41 -5.08 9.58
C TYR A 109 19.20 -5.98 8.35
N GLY A 110 18.77 -5.41 7.24
CA GLY A 110 18.40 -6.14 6.02
C GLY A 110 16.89 -6.34 5.87
N ILE A 111 16.47 -6.64 4.64
CA ILE A 111 15.06 -6.92 4.33
C ILE A 111 14.65 -8.27 4.94
N GLY A 112 13.57 -8.27 5.72
CA GLY A 112 13.09 -9.44 6.47
C GLY A 112 13.12 -9.24 7.98
N HIS A 113 13.98 -8.35 8.47
CA HIS A 113 14.12 -7.99 9.89
C HIS A 113 13.22 -6.82 10.31
N PHE A 114 11.94 -6.87 9.91
CA PHE A 114 11.02 -5.74 10.11
C PHE A 114 10.67 -5.47 11.58
N ARG A 115 10.82 -6.48 12.44
CA ARG A 115 10.60 -6.31 13.88
C ARG A 115 11.70 -5.43 14.48
N GLU A 116 12.95 -5.76 14.19
CA GLU A 116 14.13 -5.02 14.65
C GLU A 116 14.14 -3.58 14.11
N ILE A 117 13.75 -3.40 12.84
CA ILE A 117 13.60 -2.07 12.22
C ILE A 117 12.48 -1.27 12.90
N SER A 118 11.34 -1.91 13.20
CA SER A 118 10.24 -1.28 13.92
C SER A 118 10.70 -0.83 15.30
N GLU A 119 11.29 -1.71 16.09
CA GLU A 119 11.71 -1.43 17.47
C GLU A 119 12.71 -0.26 17.57
N GLU A 120 13.68 -0.16 16.66
CA GLU A 120 14.71 0.88 16.71
C GLU A 120 14.32 2.18 16.00
N PHE A 121 13.82 2.08 14.76
CA PHE A 121 13.67 3.26 13.89
C PHE A 121 12.22 3.73 13.74
N LEU A 122 11.26 2.80 13.79
CA LEU A 122 9.86 3.07 13.45
C LEU A 122 8.89 2.38 14.43
N PRO A 123 8.95 2.68 15.74
CA PRO A 123 8.25 1.92 16.79
C PRO A 123 6.74 2.03 16.71
N LEU A 124 6.25 3.02 15.97
CA LEU A 124 4.83 3.24 15.78
C LEU A 124 4.27 2.49 14.55
N TRP A 125 5.12 1.89 13.73
CA TRP A 125 4.72 1.15 12.52
C TRP A 125 4.87 -0.35 12.77
N SER A 126 3.85 -1.12 12.42
CA SER A 126 3.93 -2.58 12.54
C SER A 126 4.92 -3.15 11.54
N GLY A 127 5.54 -4.29 11.86
CA GLY A 127 6.44 -4.98 10.92
C GLY A 127 5.77 -5.33 9.58
N ASN A 128 4.46 -5.58 9.58
CA ASN A 128 3.69 -5.80 8.36
C ASN A 128 3.54 -4.52 7.51
N ASP A 129 3.31 -3.37 8.14
CA ASP A 129 3.28 -2.10 7.41
C ASP A 129 4.64 -1.82 6.77
N LEU A 130 5.73 -2.01 7.53
CA LEU A 130 7.09 -1.85 7.02
C LEU A 130 7.37 -2.77 5.85
N ARG A 131 6.94 -4.04 5.92
CA ARG A 131 7.04 -4.99 4.80
C ARG A 131 6.37 -4.44 3.54
N ILE A 132 5.14 -3.90 3.65
CA ILE A 132 4.41 -3.32 2.50
C ILE A 132 5.12 -2.07 1.98
N LYS A 133 5.68 -1.23 2.85
CA LYS A 133 6.47 -0.05 2.44
C LYS A 133 7.74 -0.47 1.71
N THR A 134 8.44 -1.48 2.19
CA THR A 134 9.63 -2.05 1.53
C THR A 134 9.30 -2.64 0.17
N MET A 135 8.16 -3.31 -0.01
CA MET A 135 7.72 -3.78 -1.34
C MET A 135 7.63 -2.64 -2.35
N ARG A 136 7.07 -1.49 -1.94
CA ARG A 136 6.96 -0.30 -2.80
C ARG A 136 8.30 0.38 -3.02
N LEU A 137 9.18 0.35 -2.02
CA LEU A 137 10.50 0.97 -2.08
C LEU A 137 11.43 0.24 -3.05
N VAL A 138 11.40 -1.10 -3.04
CA VAL A 138 12.18 -1.98 -3.94
C VAL A 138 11.46 -2.22 -5.27
N GLY A 139 10.17 -1.90 -5.35
CA GLY A 139 9.36 -2.11 -6.55
C GLY A 139 9.00 -3.58 -6.79
N ARG A 140 8.88 -4.40 -5.74
CA ARG A 140 8.55 -5.83 -5.87
C ARG A 140 7.66 -6.32 -4.74
N GLN A 141 6.63 -7.09 -5.09
CA GLN A 141 5.69 -7.63 -4.11
C GLN A 141 6.30 -8.80 -3.30
N ASN A 142 7.03 -9.70 -3.96
CA ASN A 142 7.67 -10.82 -3.30
C ASN A 142 9.09 -10.46 -2.86
N LEU A 143 9.31 -10.34 -1.55
CA LEU A 143 10.61 -9.98 -0.96
C LEU A 143 11.49 -11.20 -0.60
N GLN A 144 11.09 -12.43 -0.90
CA GLN A 144 11.85 -13.63 -0.50
C GLN A 144 13.29 -13.65 -1.04
N LEU A 145 13.53 -13.15 -2.26
CA LEU A 145 14.88 -13.08 -2.82
C LEU A 145 15.76 -12.02 -2.15
N TYR A 146 15.15 -11.07 -1.42
CA TYR A 146 15.85 -10.04 -0.67
C TYR A 146 16.01 -10.41 0.80
N LYS A 147 15.72 -11.66 1.21
CA LYS A 147 15.89 -12.05 2.60
C LYS A 147 17.33 -11.78 3.05
N ASP A 148 17.45 -11.06 4.16
CA ASP A 148 18.71 -10.64 4.79
C ASP A 148 19.56 -9.68 3.92
N TRP A 149 19.06 -9.28 2.73
CA TRP A 149 19.74 -8.36 1.84
C TRP A 149 19.75 -6.95 2.44
N LYS A 150 20.92 -6.31 2.39
CA LYS A 150 21.17 -4.96 2.87
C LYS A 150 21.57 -4.09 1.68
N GLY A 151 21.00 -2.89 1.61
CA GLY A 151 21.33 -1.92 0.59
C GLY A 151 20.98 -0.53 1.04
N ASN A 152 21.72 0.45 0.54
CA ASN A 152 21.47 1.86 0.79
C ASN A 152 20.39 2.41 -0.17
N GLU A 153 20.15 3.71 -0.14
CA GLU A 153 19.15 4.35 -1.01
C GLU A 153 19.44 4.14 -2.51
N GLN A 154 20.70 4.15 -2.92
CA GLN A 154 21.09 3.98 -4.33
C GLN A 154 20.84 2.56 -4.80
N ASP A 155 21.16 1.56 -3.96
CA ASP A 155 20.86 0.17 -4.24
C ASP A 155 19.35 -0.07 -4.37
N LEU A 156 18.56 0.48 -3.45
CA LEU A 156 17.10 0.37 -3.50
C LEU A 156 16.52 1.02 -4.75
N ALA A 157 17.02 2.19 -5.16
CA ALA A 157 16.60 2.87 -6.38
C ALA A 157 16.97 2.07 -7.64
N ARG A 158 18.17 1.47 -7.66
CA ARG A 158 18.61 0.57 -8.73
C ARG A 158 17.69 -0.65 -8.83
N GLU A 159 17.44 -1.33 -7.71
CA GLU A 159 16.51 -2.48 -7.67
C GLU A 159 15.09 -2.09 -8.10
N PHE A 160 14.60 -0.92 -7.70
CA PHE A 160 13.31 -0.40 -8.12
C PHE A 160 13.21 -0.25 -9.64
N GLU A 161 14.17 0.41 -10.27
CA GLU A 161 14.14 0.61 -11.73
C GLU A 161 14.32 -0.70 -12.49
N LEU A 162 15.13 -1.64 -11.98
CA LEU A 162 15.27 -2.97 -12.55
C LEU A 162 13.96 -3.77 -12.50
N ASN A 163 13.32 -3.84 -11.32
CA ASN A 163 12.05 -4.54 -11.15
C ASN A 163 10.93 -3.89 -11.99
N LYS A 164 10.95 -2.56 -12.11
CA LYS A 164 10.03 -1.81 -12.96
C LYS A 164 10.24 -2.10 -14.44
N ALA A 165 11.49 -2.17 -14.92
CA ALA A 165 11.78 -2.54 -16.30
C ALA A 165 11.27 -3.94 -16.65
N ILE A 166 11.50 -4.93 -15.78
CA ILE A 166 10.96 -6.29 -15.95
C ILE A 166 9.42 -6.26 -15.98
N GLY A 167 8.81 -5.55 -15.04
CA GLY A 167 7.36 -5.48 -14.93
C GLY A 167 6.69 -4.80 -16.12
N LEU A 168 7.33 -3.77 -16.69
CA LEU A 168 6.84 -3.12 -17.90
C LEU A 168 7.02 -4.01 -19.14
N LYS A 169 8.15 -4.73 -19.23
CA LYS A 169 8.44 -5.64 -20.35
C LYS A 169 7.41 -6.77 -20.48
N TYR A 170 6.98 -7.35 -19.36
CA TYR A 170 6.06 -8.50 -19.33
C TYR A 170 4.63 -8.16 -18.87
N GLY A 171 4.28 -6.87 -18.74
CA GLY A 171 2.94 -6.44 -18.31
C GLY A 171 2.59 -6.82 -16.86
N ALA A 172 3.60 -7.05 -16.02
CA ALA A 172 3.46 -7.50 -14.64
C ALA A 172 3.68 -6.38 -13.59
N TRP A 173 3.81 -5.12 -14.03
CA TRP A 173 3.90 -3.96 -13.12
C TRP A 173 2.50 -3.52 -12.65
N LYS A 174 2.16 -3.78 -11.39
CA LYS A 174 0.85 -3.46 -10.80
C LYS A 174 1.02 -2.68 -9.50
N ALA A 175 0.28 -1.58 -9.38
CA ALA A 175 0.27 -0.73 -8.19
C ALA A 175 1.68 -0.30 -7.69
N GLY A 176 2.63 -0.07 -8.62
CA GLY A 176 3.99 0.33 -8.29
C GLY A 176 4.92 -0.80 -7.85
N THR A 177 4.56 -2.06 -8.13
CA THR A 177 5.38 -3.23 -7.80
C THR A 177 5.35 -4.28 -8.90
N LEU A 178 6.45 -5.03 -9.04
CA LEU A 178 6.55 -6.23 -9.85
C LEU A 178 5.79 -7.38 -9.17
N VAL A 179 4.86 -7.98 -9.91
CA VAL A 179 4.06 -9.14 -9.51
C VAL A 179 4.45 -10.35 -10.39
N ALA A 180 4.18 -11.58 -9.94
CA ALA A 180 4.35 -12.76 -10.76
C ALA A 180 3.39 -12.75 -11.97
N ASP A 181 3.85 -13.34 -13.07
CA ASP A 181 3.04 -13.65 -14.24
C ASP A 181 2.69 -15.14 -14.26
N ASP A 182 1.60 -15.49 -14.93
CA ASP A 182 1.13 -16.87 -15.03
C ASP A 182 2.03 -17.73 -15.94
N ASP A 183 2.76 -17.08 -16.87
CA ASP A 183 3.64 -17.73 -17.85
C ASP A 183 5.07 -17.97 -17.32
N GLY A 184 5.40 -17.48 -16.11
CA GLY A 184 6.71 -17.64 -15.48
C GLY A 184 7.86 -16.84 -16.11
N LEU A 185 7.58 -15.93 -17.06
CA LEU A 185 8.57 -15.10 -17.74
C LEU A 185 9.23 -14.11 -16.79
N VAL A 186 8.48 -13.59 -15.81
CA VAL A 186 9.01 -12.70 -14.78
C VAL A 186 10.00 -13.45 -13.90
N ALA A 187 9.67 -14.67 -13.48
CA ALA A 187 10.54 -15.50 -12.64
C ALA A 187 11.88 -15.78 -13.36
N LYS A 188 11.81 -16.16 -14.65
CA LYS A 188 13.01 -16.40 -15.47
C LYS A 188 13.87 -15.15 -15.64
N ALA A 189 13.25 -14.00 -15.93
CA ALA A 189 13.99 -12.74 -16.07
C ALA A 189 14.69 -12.31 -14.77
N ILE A 190 14.05 -12.57 -13.63
CA ILE A 190 14.65 -12.32 -12.31
C ILE A 190 15.82 -13.27 -12.05
N GLU A 191 15.72 -14.55 -12.41
CA GLU A 191 16.79 -15.53 -12.22
C GLU A 191 18.02 -15.21 -13.08
N GLU A 192 17.82 -14.80 -14.34
CA GLU A 192 18.90 -14.31 -15.22
C GLU A 192 19.62 -13.09 -14.61
N GLN A 193 18.88 -12.26 -13.89
CA GLN A 193 19.40 -11.05 -13.25
C GLN A 193 20.04 -11.31 -11.88
N TRP A 194 19.58 -12.34 -11.17
CA TRP A 194 20.12 -12.76 -9.87
C TRP A 194 20.51 -14.25 -9.89
N PRO A 195 21.56 -14.62 -10.64
CA PRO A 195 22.01 -16.00 -10.72
C PRO A 195 22.63 -16.40 -9.37
N GLY A 196 21.85 -17.04 -8.50
CA GLY A 196 22.32 -17.55 -7.21
C GLY A 196 21.39 -17.36 -6.00
N SER A 197 20.25 -16.66 -6.14
CA SER A 197 19.23 -16.60 -5.07
C SER A 197 18.29 -17.78 -5.22
N ASN A 198 18.80 -18.98 -4.92
CA ASN A 198 17.99 -20.18 -4.98
C ASN A 198 17.02 -20.19 -3.78
N SER A 199 15.76 -19.84 -4.04
CA SER A 199 14.64 -20.12 -3.15
C SER A 199 14.57 -21.62 -2.89
N GLY A 200 14.65 -22.02 -1.62
CA GLY A 200 14.82 -23.42 -1.23
C GLY A 200 13.83 -24.41 -1.83
N THR A 201 14.39 -25.46 -2.42
CA THR A 201 13.91 -26.83 -2.19
C THR A 201 15.11 -27.66 -1.79
N GLY A 202 15.19 -28.01 -0.50
CA GLY A 202 16.04 -29.11 -0.05
C GLY A 202 15.57 -30.40 -0.71
N LYS A 203 16.20 -30.78 -1.82
CA LYS A 203 16.31 -32.17 -2.23
C LYS A 203 17.66 -32.66 -1.72
N THR A 204 17.65 -33.23 -0.53
CA THR A 204 18.70 -34.12 -0.05
C THR A 204 18.72 -35.31 -1.01
N THR A 205 19.53 -35.22 -2.06
CA THR A 205 19.92 -36.41 -2.82
C THR A 205 20.99 -37.07 -1.97
N ALA A 206 20.55 -37.91 -1.03
CA ALA A 206 21.42 -38.86 -0.37
C ALA A 206 21.91 -39.82 -1.45
N VAL A 207 23.08 -39.50 -2.02
CA VAL A 207 23.86 -40.48 -2.77
C VAL A 207 24.36 -41.49 -1.74
N ILE A 208 23.76 -42.67 -1.83
CA ILE A 208 24.23 -43.89 -1.18
C ILE A 208 25.67 -44.12 -1.64
N GLY A 209 26.61 -43.96 -0.71
CA GLY A 209 28.01 -44.34 -0.84
C GLY A 209 28.37 -45.24 0.32
N ILE A 210 28.24 -46.54 0.10
CA ILE A 210 28.67 -47.62 0.99
C ILE A 210 30.16 -47.84 0.75
N SER A 211 30.99 -47.69 1.79
CA SER A 211 32.28 -48.40 2.01
C SER A 211 32.97 -47.76 3.23
N SER A 212 32.91 -48.37 4.41
CA SER A 212 33.85 -49.38 4.93
C SER A 212 35.06 -48.76 5.65
N GLU A 213 34.95 -48.82 6.99
CA GLU A 213 35.93 -49.09 8.05
C GLU A 213 37.45 -48.87 7.86
N GLU A 214 38.03 -48.37 8.97
CA GLU A 214 39.38 -48.57 9.53
C GLU A 214 40.62 -47.95 8.85
N ASN A 215 41.22 -46.98 9.54
CA ASN A 215 42.57 -46.98 10.17
C ASN A 215 43.11 -45.53 10.22
N SER A 216 43.37 -44.98 11.40
CA SER A 216 44.65 -45.07 12.14
C SER A 216 45.54 -43.85 11.87
N GLU A 217 46.09 -43.33 12.97
CA GLU A 217 47.27 -42.46 13.09
C GLU A 217 47.12 -40.94 12.82
N VAL A 218 46.88 -40.27 13.95
CA VAL A 218 47.44 -38.97 14.32
C VAL A 218 48.96 -38.94 14.06
N SER A 219 49.42 -37.96 13.28
CA SER A 219 50.80 -37.50 13.30
C SER A 219 50.83 -35.99 13.10
N THR A 220 51.11 -35.26 14.18
CA THR A 220 51.46 -33.84 14.15
C THR A 220 52.99 -33.70 14.03
N PRO A 221 53.50 -32.80 13.17
CA PRO A 221 54.93 -32.58 13.03
C PRO A 221 55.48 -31.75 14.20
N LEU A 222 56.53 -32.25 14.85
CA LEU A 222 57.37 -31.54 15.81
C LEU A 222 58.53 -30.88 15.05
N ASN A 223 58.59 -29.55 15.14
CA ASN A 223 59.75 -28.75 14.78
C ASN A 223 60.73 -28.77 15.96
N ASP A 224 61.92 -29.29 15.76
CA ASP A 224 63.09 -29.01 16.60
C ASP A 224 64.19 -28.45 15.68
N GLU A 225 64.27 -27.12 15.62
CA GLU A 225 65.47 -26.40 15.21
C GLU A 225 66.28 -26.14 16.48
N ASP A 226 67.23 -27.03 16.79
CA ASP A 226 68.32 -26.70 17.70
C ASP A 226 69.55 -26.32 16.86
N VAL A 227 69.89 -25.04 17.01
CA VAL A 227 71.04 -24.34 16.46
C VAL A 227 72.22 -24.56 17.41
N ASP A 228 73.23 -25.27 16.94
CA ASP A 228 74.57 -25.27 17.55
C ASP A 228 75.20 -23.88 17.42
N MET A 229 75.52 -23.24 18.53
CA MET A 229 76.57 -22.22 18.62
C MET A 229 77.25 -22.28 19.99
N GLU A 230 78.52 -22.73 19.93
CA GLU A 230 79.67 -22.56 20.85
C GLU A 230 79.46 -22.40 22.36
#